data_AF-A0A1Y2BRL6-F1
#
_entry.id   AF-A0A1Y2BRL6-F1
#
_cell.length_a   1.000
_cell.length_b   1.000
_cell.length_c   1.000
_cell.angle_alpha   90.00
_cell.angle_beta   90.00
_cell.angle_gamma   90.00
#
_symmetry.space_group_name_H-M   'P 1'
#
loop_
_entity.id
_entity.type
_entity.pdbx_description
1 polymer ?
#
loop_
_entity_poly.entity_id
_entity_poly.type
_entity_poly.pdbx_seq_one_letter_code
_entity_poly.pdbx_strand_id
1 'polypeptide(L)'
;MGRKETANMSHLQRFAVSTTVTTGLFAGAYLYYTSPVRAIKRIEDTPSAFQAALQDLKTSSFNKNPTWGFYTRSRLPSAEDLHNAPITRKQEAFTEFTQRIFGSKWYKLEAVLSGAKEVAQDVQSKEGEKFGNMKCIERHANEAVWHYVHPAFNFSLFFGAYDGDFAVGFIEVNGDMFEDLGSRFLLPMLLEDAARKEKRKSV
;
A
#
# COMPACT_ATOMS: atom_id res chain seq x y z
N MET A 1 -9.03 20.63 36.98
CA MET A 1 -7.70 21.17 36.59
C MET A 1 -6.70 20.02 36.72
N GLY A 2 -5.94 19.58 35.72
CA GLY A 2 -5.73 20.11 34.38
C GLY A 2 -5.47 18.99 33.36
N ARG A 3 -6.08 19.14 32.18
CA ARG A 3 -5.67 18.50 30.93
C ARG A 3 -4.33 19.09 30.51
N LYS A 4 -3.22 18.36 30.66
CA LYS A 4 -1.93 18.69 30.02
C LYS A 4 -1.08 17.42 29.80
N GLU A 5 -1.59 16.41 29.11
CA GLU A 5 -0.74 15.29 28.64
C GLU A 5 -0.96 14.88 27.17
N THR A 6 -1.97 15.40 26.48
CA THR A 6 -2.29 14.96 25.11
C THR A 6 -1.57 15.74 23.99
N ALA A 7 -0.79 16.77 24.28
CA ALA A 7 -0.20 17.63 23.24
C ALA A 7 1.22 17.22 22.79
N ASN A 8 2.02 16.61 23.67
CA ASN A 8 3.45 16.33 23.38
C ASN A 8 3.69 15.08 22.52
N MET A 9 2.74 14.14 22.46
CA MET A 9 2.84 12.97 21.58
C MET A 9 2.78 13.34 20.09
N SER A 10 2.11 14.45 19.75
CA SER A 10 1.85 14.84 18.35
C SER A 10 3.09 15.33 17.60
N HIS A 11 4.02 16.03 18.26
CA HIS A 11 5.21 16.59 17.60
C HIS A 11 6.28 15.53 17.37
N LEU A 12 6.48 14.63 18.32
CA LEU A 12 7.42 13.51 18.19
C LEU A 12 6.98 12.52 17.12
N GLN A 13 5.68 12.21 17.04
CA GLN A 13 5.13 11.38 15.96
C GLN A 13 5.28 12.05 14.60
N ARG A 14 4.94 13.33 14.49
CA ARG A 14 5.12 14.10 13.24
C ARG A 14 6.59 14.23 12.84
N PHE A 15 7.50 14.37 13.80
CA PHE A 15 8.94 14.44 13.56
C PHE A 15 9.51 13.08 13.14
N ALA A 16 9.04 11.98 13.75
CA ALA A 16 9.40 10.63 13.34
C ALA A 16 8.88 10.31 11.93
N VAL A 17 7.65 10.75 11.60
CA VAL A 17 7.09 10.65 10.25
C VAL A 17 7.92 11.50 9.28
N SER A 18 8.26 12.74 9.60
CA SER A 18 9.02 13.62 8.69
C SER A 18 10.45 13.15 8.43
N THR A 19 11.14 12.62 9.44
CA THR A 19 12.49 12.05 9.27
C THR A 19 12.46 10.74 8.49
N THR A 20 11.41 9.92 8.67
CA THR A 20 11.15 8.73 7.84
C THR A 20 10.84 9.11 6.39
N VAL A 21 10.03 10.15 6.17
CA VAL A 21 9.72 10.69 4.83
C VAL A 21 10.97 11.22 4.15
N THR A 22 11.85 11.93 4.87
CA THR A 22 13.07 12.53 4.27
C THR A 22 14.12 11.48 3.92
N THR A 23 14.45 10.58 4.86
CA THR A 23 15.34 9.43 4.59
C THR A 23 14.75 8.57 3.48
N GLY A 24 13.43 8.54 3.44
CA GLY A 24 12.67 7.92 2.41
C GLY A 24 12.86 8.53 1.04
N LEU A 25 12.57 9.81 0.87
CA LEU A 25 12.72 10.55 -0.39
C LEU A 25 14.05 10.27 -1.10
N PHE A 26 15.16 10.17 -0.37
CA PHE A 26 16.46 9.79 -0.94
C PHE A 26 16.56 8.32 -1.38
N ALA A 27 16.02 7.37 -0.60
CA ALA A 27 15.94 5.96 -0.99
C ALA A 27 14.96 5.72 -2.16
N GLY A 28 13.90 6.52 -2.25
CA GLY A 28 12.86 6.45 -3.27
C GLY A 28 13.29 7.03 -4.59
N ALA A 29 13.98 8.16 -4.55
CA ALA A 29 14.62 8.72 -5.73
C ALA A 29 15.64 7.71 -6.31
N TYR A 30 16.44 7.07 -5.45
CA TYR A 30 17.38 6.04 -5.89
C TYR A 30 16.66 4.84 -6.54
N LEU A 31 15.59 4.32 -5.92
CA LEU A 31 14.80 3.23 -6.50
C LEU A 31 14.04 3.63 -7.76
N TYR A 32 13.49 4.84 -7.84
CA TYR A 32 12.81 5.34 -9.05
C TYR A 32 13.73 5.33 -10.28
N TYR A 33 15.03 5.59 -10.07
CA TYR A 33 16.03 5.56 -11.15
C TYR A 33 16.59 4.16 -11.46
N THR A 34 16.48 3.18 -10.55
CA THR A 34 17.13 1.86 -10.71
C THR A 34 16.18 0.66 -10.63
N SER A 35 14.90 0.84 -10.31
CA SER A 35 13.92 -0.23 -10.10
C SER A 35 13.02 -0.43 -11.32
N PRO A 36 12.60 -1.68 -11.62
CA PRO A 36 11.55 -1.96 -12.61
C PRO A 36 10.14 -1.47 -12.20
N VAL A 37 10.00 -0.77 -11.07
CA VAL A 37 8.74 -0.13 -10.66
C VAL A 37 8.41 1.06 -11.57
N ARG A 38 7.21 1.08 -12.14
CA ARG A 38 6.71 2.13 -13.02
C ARG A 38 5.57 2.88 -12.35
N ALA A 39 5.63 4.20 -12.37
CA ALA A 39 4.53 5.06 -11.94
C ALA A 39 3.55 5.25 -13.11
N ILE A 40 2.26 5.02 -12.85
CA ILE A 40 1.19 5.34 -13.79
C ILE A 40 0.82 6.82 -13.62
N LYS A 41 0.83 7.57 -14.74
CA LYS A 41 0.68 9.04 -14.73
C LYS A 41 -0.76 9.50 -14.96
N ARG A 42 -1.62 8.63 -15.49
CA ARG A 42 -3.00 8.92 -15.87
C ARG A 42 -3.94 7.98 -15.14
N ILE A 43 -5.04 8.52 -14.62
CA ILE A 43 -5.99 7.72 -13.85
C ILE A 43 -6.69 6.68 -14.76
N GLU A 44 -6.86 7.02 -16.03
CA GLU A 44 -7.48 6.17 -17.05
C GLU A 44 -6.66 4.90 -17.34
N ASP A 45 -5.35 4.95 -17.06
CA ASP A 45 -4.43 3.82 -17.22
C ASP A 45 -4.40 2.90 -15.98
N THR A 46 -5.23 3.18 -14.96
CA THR A 46 -5.35 2.33 -13.75
C THR A 46 -6.55 1.38 -13.86
N PRO A 47 -6.59 0.29 -13.06
CA PRO A 47 -7.74 -0.63 -13.02
C PRO A 47 -9.05 0.06 -12.65
N SER A 48 -10.17 -0.41 -13.21
CA SER A 48 -11.50 0.17 -12.98
C SER A 48 -11.92 0.21 -11.51
N ALA A 49 -11.55 -0.81 -10.72
CA ALA A 49 -11.81 -0.83 -9.29
C ALA A 49 -11.07 0.31 -8.55
N PHE A 50 -9.83 0.61 -8.94
CA PHE A 50 -9.10 1.75 -8.39
C PHE A 50 -9.76 3.09 -8.76
N GLN A 51 -10.19 3.21 -10.02
CA GLN A 51 -10.91 4.40 -10.49
C GLN A 51 -12.23 4.59 -9.73
N ALA A 52 -13.00 3.51 -9.51
CA ALA A 52 -14.24 3.53 -8.76
C ALA A 52 -14.00 3.94 -7.29
N ALA A 53 -13.04 3.32 -6.61
CA ALA A 53 -12.67 3.68 -5.24
C ALA A 53 -12.27 5.16 -5.11
N LEU A 54 -11.53 5.71 -6.08
CA LEU A 54 -11.18 7.12 -6.11
C LEU A 54 -12.41 8.02 -6.28
N GLN A 55 -13.37 7.62 -7.12
CA GLN A 55 -14.62 8.38 -7.32
C GLN A 55 -15.54 8.33 -6.09
N ASP A 56 -15.69 7.16 -5.46
CA ASP A 56 -16.53 7.00 -4.27
C ASP A 56 -15.98 7.80 -3.08
N LEU A 57 -14.67 7.92 -2.97
CA LEU A 57 -14.04 8.76 -1.94
C LEU A 57 -14.16 10.26 -2.25
N LYS A 58 -14.20 10.66 -3.54
CA LYS A 58 -14.50 12.05 -3.93
C LYS A 58 -15.91 12.48 -3.53
N THR A 59 -16.87 11.56 -3.57
CA THR A 59 -18.29 11.88 -3.29
C THR A 59 -18.60 11.93 -1.79
N SER A 60 -17.80 11.27 -0.96
CA SER A 60 -18.02 11.15 0.50
C SER A 60 -17.27 12.18 1.36
N SER A 61 -16.26 12.87 0.80
CA SER A 61 -15.43 13.85 1.54
C SER A 61 -15.83 15.30 1.26
N PHE A 62 -15.85 16.13 2.31
CA PHE A 62 -16.02 17.59 2.21
C PHE A 62 -14.77 18.30 1.62
N ASN A 63 -13.65 17.59 1.41
CA ASN A 63 -12.41 18.13 0.86
C ASN A 63 -12.29 17.87 -0.64
N LYS A 64 -11.93 18.92 -1.40
CA LYS A 64 -12.24 19.01 -2.84
C LYS A 64 -11.27 18.32 -3.79
N ASN A 65 -10.11 17.84 -3.35
CA ASN A 65 -9.07 17.33 -4.25
C ASN A 65 -8.30 16.15 -3.63
N PRO A 66 -8.84 14.92 -3.65
CA PRO A 66 -8.05 13.75 -3.27
C PRO A 66 -6.86 13.60 -4.20
N THR A 67 -5.72 13.20 -3.62
CA THR A 67 -4.51 12.88 -4.38
C THR A 67 -4.39 11.38 -4.54
N TRP A 68 -3.67 10.95 -5.57
CA TRP A 68 -3.49 9.52 -5.83
C TRP A 68 -2.12 9.24 -6.44
N GLY A 69 -1.67 8.01 -6.23
CA GLY A 69 -0.50 7.44 -6.87
C GLY A 69 -0.74 5.97 -7.17
N PHE A 70 -0.25 5.51 -8.32
CA PHE A 70 -0.38 4.12 -8.73
C PHE A 70 0.92 3.62 -9.33
N TYR A 71 1.39 2.48 -8.85
CA TYR A 71 2.69 1.92 -9.20
C TYR A 71 2.52 0.47 -9.61
N THR A 72 3.18 0.09 -10.70
CA THR A 72 3.24 -1.29 -11.17
C THR A 72 4.66 -1.79 -11.18
N ARG A 73 4.83 -3.10 -11.05
CA ARG A 73 6.12 -3.75 -11.21
C ARG A 73 5.92 -5.07 -11.93
N SER A 74 6.59 -5.20 -13.07
CA SER A 74 6.66 -6.47 -13.77
C SER A 74 7.43 -7.50 -12.98
N ARG A 75 6.90 -8.72 -12.96
CA ARG A 75 7.58 -9.87 -12.38
C ARG A 75 8.91 -10.07 -13.10
N LEU A 76 9.96 -10.36 -12.33
CA LEU A 76 11.27 -10.77 -12.86
C LEU A 76 11.10 -11.95 -13.85
N PRO A 77 11.97 -12.10 -14.86
CA PRO A 77 11.74 -12.87 -16.10
C PRO A 77 11.50 -14.39 -15.97
N SER A 78 11.23 -14.94 -14.79
CA SER A 78 10.56 -16.25 -14.66
C SER A 78 9.02 -16.12 -14.73
N ALA A 79 8.51 -15.10 -15.41
CA ALA A 79 7.13 -14.60 -15.31
C ALA A 79 6.13 -15.25 -16.29
N GLU A 80 6.49 -16.37 -16.90
CA GLU A 80 5.58 -17.14 -17.76
C GLU A 80 4.43 -17.81 -16.96
N ASP A 81 4.57 -17.89 -15.63
CA ASP A 81 3.71 -18.72 -14.80
C ASP A 81 2.29 -18.19 -14.55
N LEU A 82 2.01 -16.88 -14.68
CA LEU A 82 0.67 -16.36 -14.35
C LEU A 82 -0.24 -16.10 -15.54
N HIS A 83 0.27 -15.68 -16.68
CA HIS A 83 -0.59 -15.36 -17.83
C HIS A 83 -1.47 -16.57 -18.22
N ASN A 84 -0.85 -17.75 -18.21
CA ASN A 84 -1.50 -19.04 -18.49
C ASN A 84 -1.93 -19.80 -17.22
N ALA A 85 -1.77 -19.22 -16.02
CA ALA A 85 -2.15 -19.89 -14.79
C ALA A 85 -3.67 -20.04 -14.67
N PRO A 86 -4.14 -21.12 -14.03
CA PRO A 86 -5.54 -21.21 -13.60
C PRO A 86 -5.88 -20.08 -12.62
N ILE A 87 -7.16 -19.70 -12.57
CA ILE A 87 -7.69 -18.62 -11.71
C ILE A 87 -7.23 -18.78 -10.26
N THR A 88 -7.25 -20.00 -9.74
CA THR A 88 -6.83 -20.33 -8.37
C THR A 88 -5.40 -19.86 -8.09
N ARG A 89 -4.49 -20.04 -9.05
CA ARG A 89 -3.09 -19.65 -8.89
C ARG A 89 -2.88 -18.13 -9.00
N LYS A 90 -3.73 -17.43 -9.76
CA LYS A 90 -3.77 -15.95 -9.79
C LYS A 90 -4.23 -15.38 -8.43
N GLN A 91 -5.25 -15.99 -7.84
CA GLN A 91 -5.76 -15.61 -6.51
C GLN A 91 -4.74 -15.90 -5.41
N GLU A 92 -4.09 -17.06 -5.42
CA GLU A 92 -2.99 -17.39 -4.50
C GLU A 92 -1.85 -16.38 -4.61
N ALA A 93 -1.44 -16.03 -5.83
CA ALA A 93 -0.40 -15.04 -6.06
C ALA A 93 -0.76 -13.64 -5.51
N PHE A 94 -2.04 -13.25 -5.59
CA PHE A 94 -2.52 -12.03 -4.97
C PHE A 94 -2.46 -12.10 -3.44
N THR A 95 -2.89 -13.21 -2.86
CA THR A 95 -2.82 -13.44 -1.42
C THR A 95 -1.36 -13.39 -0.95
N GLU A 96 -0.46 -14.15 -1.57
CA GLU A 96 0.98 -14.13 -1.28
C GLU A 96 1.57 -12.70 -1.37
N PHE A 97 1.17 -11.93 -2.39
CA PHE A 97 1.59 -10.54 -2.55
C PHE A 97 1.13 -9.64 -1.40
N THR A 98 -0.15 -9.72 -1.02
CA THR A 98 -0.69 -8.94 0.09
C THR A 98 0.02 -9.28 1.41
N GLN A 99 0.18 -10.57 1.70
CA GLN A 99 0.86 -11.05 2.90
C GLN A 99 2.30 -10.54 2.97
N ARG A 100 2.99 -10.46 1.83
CA ARG A 100 4.34 -9.90 1.77
C ARG A 100 4.38 -8.39 1.95
N ILE A 101 3.39 -7.64 1.48
CA ILE A 101 3.29 -6.20 1.78
C ILE A 101 3.19 -6.00 3.29
N PHE A 102 2.24 -6.67 3.96
CA PHE A 102 2.03 -6.54 5.40
C PHE A 102 3.18 -7.12 6.23
N GLY A 103 3.86 -8.16 5.72
CA GLY A 103 5.06 -8.74 6.32
C GLY A 103 6.35 -7.97 6.01
N SER A 104 6.31 -6.97 5.14
CA SER A 104 7.51 -6.23 4.72
C SER A 104 8.11 -5.44 5.87
N LYS A 105 9.44 -5.26 5.83
CA LYS A 105 10.13 -4.40 6.79
C LYS A 105 9.67 -2.94 6.73
N TRP A 106 9.14 -2.52 5.58
CA TRP A 106 8.65 -1.16 5.34
C TRP A 106 7.27 -0.92 5.97
N TYR A 107 6.47 -1.98 6.10
CA TYR A 107 5.17 -1.93 6.78
C TYR A 107 5.27 -2.23 8.28
N LYS A 108 6.36 -2.89 8.72
CA LYS A 108 6.56 -3.30 10.12
C LYS A 108 6.43 -2.17 11.15
N LEU A 109 6.89 -0.96 10.83
CA LEU A 109 6.76 0.17 11.74
C LEU A 109 5.29 0.54 11.97
N GLU A 110 4.47 0.55 10.92
CA GLU A 110 3.03 0.80 11.02
C GLU A 110 2.37 -0.27 11.90
N ALA A 111 2.65 -1.55 11.62
CA ALA A 111 2.09 -2.67 12.37
C ALA A 111 2.41 -2.60 13.88
N VAL A 112 3.62 -2.15 14.24
CA VAL A 112 4.01 -1.92 15.64
C VAL A 112 3.26 -0.73 16.25
N LEU A 113 3.15 0.38 15.52
CA LEU A 113 2.46 1.59 15.98
C LEU A 113 0.95 1.39 16.13
N SER A 114 0.33 0.55 15.30
CA SER A 114 -1.08 0.19 15.40
C SER A 114 -1.36 -0.89 16.45
N GLY A 115 -0.32 -1.49 17.03
CA GLY A 115 -0.46 -2.64 17.93
C GLY A 115 -1.11 -3.85 17.26
N ALA A 116 -0.78 -4.09 15.98
CA ALA A 116 -1.31 -5.22 15.21
C ALA A 116 -1.04 -6.54 15.95
N LYS A 117 -2.08 -7.35 16.11
CA LYS A 117 -2.00 -8.71 16.70
C LYS A 117 -2.10 -9.78 15.63
N GLU A 118 -2.50 -9.38 14.43
CA GLU A 118 -2.68 -10.22 13.27
C GLU A 118 -1.31 -10.64 12.70
N VAL A 119 -1.26 -11.85 12.16
CA VAL A 119 -0.06 -12.38 11.52
C VAL A 119 -0.19 -12.16 10.01
N ALA A 120 0.81 -11.53 9.40
CA ALA A 120 0.75 -11.16 7.98
C ALA A 120 0.53 -12.37 7.06
N GLN A 121 1.01 -13.56 7.45
CA GLN A 121 0.85 -14.82 6.72
C GLN A 121 -0.59 -15.35 6.72
N ASP A 122 -1.43 -14.88 7.63
CA ASP A 122 -2.83 -15.32 7.73
C ASP A 122 -3.76 -14.43 6.89
N VAL A 123 -3.29 -13.27 6.45
CA VAL A 123 -4.10 -12.28 5.72
C VAL A 123 -4.61 -12.85 4.40
N GLN A 124 -5.92 -12.74 4.16
CA GLN A 124 -6.59 -13.23 2.94
C GLN A 124 -7.23 -12.13 2.07
N SER A 125 -7.18 -10.87 2.53
CA SER A 125 -7.93 -9.74 1.97
C SER A 125 -9.44 -10.00 1.88
N LYS A 126 -10.04 -10.61 2.90
CA LYS A 126 -11.50 -10.73 2.95
C LYS A 126 -12.10 -9.37 3.32
N GLU A 127 -13.25 -9.03 2.75
CA GLU A 127 -13.95 -7.82 3.15
C GLU A 127 -14.23 -7.82 4.66
N GLY A 128 -13.91 -6.69 5.31
CA GLY A 128 -13.99 -6.53 6.76
C GLY A 128 -12.76 -7.00 7.53
N GLU A 129 -11.84 -7.75 6.92
CA GLU A 129 -10.58 -8.17 7.53
C GLU A 129 -9.73 -6.97 7.94
N LYS A 130 -8.97 -7.11 9.02
CA LYS A 130 -8.10 -6.07 9.55
C LYS A 130 -6.66 -6.54 9.66
N PHE A 131 -5.74 -5.60 9.51
CA PHE A 131 -4.34 -5.77 9.83
C PHE A 131 -3.82 -4.45 10.41
N GLY A 132 -3.63 -4.39 11.72
CA GLY A 132 -3.38 -3.11 12.39
C GLY A 132 -4.52 -2.11 12.17
N ASN A 133 -4.19 -0.90 11.71
CA ASN A 133 -5.19 0.12 11.39
C ASN A 133 -5.79 -0.03 9.97
N MET A 134 -5.30 -0.97 9.16
CA MET A 134 -5.86 -1.24 7.85
C MET A 134 -7.08 -2.15 7.94
N LYS A 135 -8.16 -1.77 7.25
CA LYS A 135 -9.36 -2.57 7.08
C LYS A 135 -9.62 -2.81 5.60
N CYS A 136 -9.75 -4.06 5.18
CA CYS A 136 -10.18 -4.39 3.82
C CYS A 136 -11.63 -3.96 3.66
N ILE A 137 -11.89 -3.01 2.77
CA ILE A 137 -13.24 -2.48 2.50
C ILE A 137 -13.85 -3.10 1.25
N GLU A 138 -13.01 -3.62 0.36
CA GLU A 138 -13.48 -4.23 -0.89
C GLU A 138 -12.49 -5.30 -1.36
N ARG A 139 -13.03 -6.42 -1.86
CA ARG A 139 -12.27 -7.54 -2.39
C ARG A 139 -12.83 -7.96 -3.75
N HIS A 140 -12.00 -7.92 -4.77
CA HIS A 140 -12.27 -8.58 -6.07
C HIS A 140 -11.44 -9.85 -6.20
N ALA A 141 -11.42 -10.52 -7.36
CA ALA A 141 -10.66 -11.77 -7.50
C ALA A 141 -9.14 -11.58 -7.31
N ASN A 142 -8.55 -10.53 -7.91
CA ASN A 142 -7.11 -10.29 -7.91
C ASN A 142 -6.72 -8.91 -7.37
N GLU A 143 -7.66 -8.26 -6.68
CA GLU A 143 -7.53 -6.89 -6.21
C GLU A 143 -8.17 -6.76 -4.83
N ALA A 144 -7.70 -5.82 -4.02
CA ALA A 144 -8.38 -5.42 -2.80
C ALA A 144 -8.09 -3.96 -2.47
N VAL A 145 -9.06 -3.31 -1.83
CA VAL A 145 -8.93 -1.96 -1.28
C VAL A 145 -8.89 -2.06 0.24
N TRP A 146 -7.84 -1.50 0.83
CA TRP A 146 -7.59 -1.44 2.26
C TRP A 146 -7.63 0.01 2.73
N HIS A 147 -8.56 0.33 3.61
CA HIS A 147 -8.72 1.67 4.15
C HIS A 147 -8.05 1.81 5.52
N TYR A 148 -7.33 2.91 5.73
CA TYR A 148 -6.68 3.21 6.99
C TYR A 148 -7.65 3.85 7.98
N VAL A 149 -7.96 3.15 9.06
CA VAL A 149 -8.94 3.58 10.07
C VAL A 149 -8.23 4.25 11.24
N HIS A 150 -7.94 5.55 11.11
CA HIS A 150 -7.36 6.36 12.20
C HIS A 150 -7.86 7.82 12.17
N PRO A 151 -8.10 8.49 13.32
CA PRO A 151 -8.64 9.86 13.33
C PRO A 151 -7.74 10.92 12.69
N ALA A 152 -6.44 10.64 12.58
CA ALA A 152 -5.44 11.60 12.08
C ALA A 152 -5.02 11.38 10.62
N PHE A 153 -5.39 10.26 10.00
CA PHE A 153 -4.96 9.88 8.66
C PHE A 153 -6.14 9.27 7.91
N ASN A 154 -6.34 9.63 6.65
CA ASN A 154 -7.50 9.17 5.88
C ASN A 154 -7.09 8.83 4.45
N PHE A 155 -6.64 7.59 4.27
CA PHE A 155 -6.19 7.09 2.98
C PHE A 155 -6.62 5.64 2.75
N SER A 156 -6.60 5.24 1.49
CA SER A 156 -6.83 3.87 1.06
C SER A 156 -5.63 3.37 0.25
N LEU A 157 -5.24 2.12 0.47
CA LEU A 157 -4.32 1.39 -0.37
C LEU A 157 -5.08 0.42 -1.27
N PHE A 158 -4.63 0.33 -2.50
CA PHE A 158 -5.08 -0.65 -3.46
C PHE A 158 -3.97 -1.65 -3.70
N PHE A 159 -4.28 -2.94 -3.67
CA PHE A 159 -3.36 -4.01 -4.06
C PHE A 159 -3.93 -4.73 -5.26
N GLY A 160 -3.08 -5.06 -6.23
CA GLY A 160 -3.47 -5.81 -7.41
C GLY A 160 -2.39 -6.80 -7.87
N ALA A 161 -2.82 -7.94 -8.40
CA ALA A 161 -1.95 -8.91 -9.07
C ALA A 161 -2.53 -9.28 -10.44
N TYR A 162 -1.85 -8.88 -11.51
CA TYR A 162 -2.29 -9.04 -12.89
C TYR A 162 -1.38 -9.96 -13.66
N ASP A 163 -1.74 -10.18 -14.94
CA ASP A 163 -0.93 -10.95 -15.88
C ASP A 163 0.43 -10.28 -16.10
N GLY A 164 1.43 -10.75 -15.35
CA GLY A 164 2.82 -10.29 -15.44
C GLY A 164 3.20 -9.17 -14.48
N ASP A 165 2.24 -8.46 -13.88
CA ASP A 165 2.48 -7.27 -13.06
C ASP A 165 1.86 -7.37 -11.66
N PHE A 166 2.54 -6.81 -10.67
CA PHE A 166 1.93 -6.46 -9.38
C PHE A 166 1.68 -4.96 -9.32
N ALA A 167 0.66 -4.55 -8.58
CA ALA A 167 0.30 -3.16 -8.45
C ALA A 167 0.04 -2.77 -7.00
N VAL A 168 0.45 -1.55 -6.67
CA VAL A 168 0.04 -0.86 -5.45
C VAL A 168 -0.45 0.54 -5.83
N GLY A 169 -1.66 0.87 -5.38
CA GLY A 169 -2.23 2.20 -5.49
C GLY A 169 -2.46 2.82 -4.12
N PHE A 170 -2.56 4.14 -4.09
CA PHE A 170 -2.89 4.93 -2.93
C PHE A 170 -3.85 6.04 -3.32
N ILE A 171 -4.84 6.26 -2.46
CA ILE A 171 -5.83 7.33 -2.56
C ILE A 171 -5.83 8.04 -1.23
N GLU A 172 -5.49 9.33 -1.23
CA GLU A 172 -5.55 10.18 -0.06
C GLU A 172 -6.73 11.12 -0.16
N VAL A 173 -7.53 11.17 0.90
CA VAL A 173 -8.89 11.72 0.83
C VAL A 173 -8.94 13.21 1.18
N ASN A 174 -7.95 13.73 1.91
CA ASN A 174 -7.97 15.09 2.46
C ASN A 174 -7.12 16.11 1.68
N GLY A 175 -6.35 15.70 0.68
CA GLY A 175 -5.38 16.52 -0.02
C GLY A 175 -4.10 16.81 0.78
N ASP A 176 -3.73 15.99 1.77
CA ASP A 176 -2.51 16.20 2.57
C ASP A 176 -1.24 15.89 1.76
N MET A 177 -0.44 16.92 1.52
CA MET A 177 0.81 16.83 0.76
C MET A 177 1.84 15.89 1.41
N PHE A 178 1.87 15.78 2.74
CA PHE A 178 2.80 14.87 3.42
C PHE A 178 2.40 13.41 3.27
N GLU A 179 1.09 13.12 3.28
CA GLU A 179 0.58 11.79 3.00
C GLU A 179 0.82 11.40 1.52
N ASP A 180 0.62 12.34 0.59
CA ASP A 180 0.92 12.15 -0.84
C ASP A 180 2.43 11.93 -1.08
N LEU A 181 3.31 12.75 -0.48
CA LEU A 181 4.76 12.56 -0.62
C LEU A 181 5.24 11.26 0.05
N GLY A 182 4.68 10.93 1.21
CA GLY A 182 4.99 9.71 1.94
C GLY A 182 4.60 8.46 1.16
N SER A 183 3.42 8.45 0.53
CA SER A 183 2.97 7.33 -0.29
C SER A 183 3.78 7.20 -1.58
N ARG A 184 4.07 8.30 -2.28
CA ARG A 184 4.93 8.30 -3.48
C ARG A 184 6.31 7.71 -3.23
N PHE A 185 6.77 7.77 -1.98
CA PHE A 185 7.99 7.14 -1.54
C PHE A 185 7.80 5.68 -1.08
N LEU A 186 6.82 5.43 -0.22
CA LEU A 186 6.65 4.15 0.47
C LEU A 186 6.12 3.06 -0.48
N LEU A 187 5.18 3.37 -1.36
CA LEU A 187 4.54 2.36 -2.21
C LEU A 187 5.52 1.69 -3.19
N PRO A 188 6.42 2.41 -3.88
CA PRO A 188 7.45 1.75 -4.68
C PRO A 188 8.29 0.75 -3.88
N MET A 189 8.61 1.05 -2.62
CA MET A 189 9.38 0.14 -1.77
C MET A 189 8.58 -1.07 -1.31
N LEU A 190 7.30 -0.88 -0.93
CA LEU A 190 6.40 -1.97 -0.58
C LEU A 190 6.22 -2.92 -1.76
N LEU A 191 5.94 -2.34 -2.94
CA LEU A 191 5.80 -3.08 -4.18
C LEU A 191 7.10 -3.79 -4.57
N GLU A 192 8.24 -3.12 -4.44
CA GLU A 192 9.55 -3.70 -4.70
C GLU A 192 9.85 -4.88 -3.76
N ASP A 193 9.58 -4.74 -2.46
CA ASP A 193 9.84 -5.78 -1.47
C ASP A 193 8.90 -6.99 -1.67
N ALA A 194 7.61 -6.73 -1.86
CA ALA A 194 6.60 -7.78 -2.02
C ALA A 194 6.75 -8.58 -3.33
N ALA A 195 7.16 -7.92 -4.40
CA ALA A 195 7.37 -8.55 -5.70
C ALA A 195 8.71 -9.31 -5.83
N ARG A 196 9.63 -9.19 -4.87
CA ARG A 196 10.89 -9.95 -4.90
C ARG A 196 10.61 -11.43 -4.66
N LYS A 197 11.15 -12.29 -5.52
CA LYS A 197 11.20 -13.73 -5.25
C LYS A 197 12.12 -13.90 -4.03
N GLU A 198 11.62 -14.49 -2.94
CA GLU A 198 12.54 -14.97 -1.90
C GLU A 198 13.55 -15.90 -2.58
N LYS A 199 14.83 -15.55 -2.51
CA LYS A 199 15.87 -16.54 -2.77
C LYS A 199 15.67 -17.60 -1.70
N ARG A 200 14.99 -18.71 -2.04
CA ARG A 200 15.03 -19.93 -1.23
C ARG A 200 16.52 -20.19 -0.98
N LYS A 201 16.96 -20.04 0.26
CA LYS A 201 18.24 -20.62 0.67
C LYS A 201 18.03 -22.12 0.49
N SER A 202 18.67 -22.71 -0.51
CA SER A 202 18.83 -24.15 -0.59
C SER A 202 19.54 -24.57 0.70
N VAL A 203 18.81 -25.26 1.55
CA VAL A 203 19.37 -26.02 2.68
C VAL A 203 19.82 -27.36 2.12
#